data_AF-A0A351SR16-F1
#
_entry.id   AF-A0A351SR16-F1
#
_cell.length_a   1.000
_cell.length_b   1.000
_cell.length_c   1.000
_cell.angle_alpha   90.00
_cell.angle_beta   90.00
_cell.angle_gamma   90.00
#
_symmetry.space_group_name_H-M   'P 1'
#
loop_
_entity.id
_entity.type
_entity.pdbx_description
1 polymer ?
#
loop_
_entity_poly.entity_id
_entity_poly.type
_entity_poly.pdbx_seq_one_letter_code
_entity_poly.pdbx_strand_id
1 'polypeptide(L)'
;MNTIKFKNVKKRHINKIVLTIVLSLMLVCLMVNRISNYISFNMKNYIVGRVKKENTLILKEAFEVNSEMDLEPEELIKVIKNKKDEIVEVEFRLSECQKLLSNITKYINANLEEENFLGYRIDIPLGFASNNPLLMNLGPKIPLKIEISDIALGNISTKVESFGINNALVKVFLEIYLKTSILYPFENIEETSTFYSLLSSKIITGTVPDFYNGSLTKSENISSSISE
;
A
#
# COMPACT_ATOMS: atom_id res chain seq x y z
N MET A 1 54.74 28.69 50.37
CA MET A 1 53.94 28.58 49.13
C MET A 1 54.85 28.13 48.00
N ASN A 2 54.73 26.87 47.57
CA ASN A 2 55.51 26.37 46.43
C ASN A 2 54.75 26.67 45.12
N THR A 3 55.34 27.48 44.26
CA THR A 3 54.80 27.79 42.94
C THR A 3 55.14 26.65 41.97
N ILE A 4 54.12 26.03 41.38
CA ILE A 4 54.28 24.96 40.39
C ILE A 4 54.82 25.60 39.10
N LYS A 5 56.11 25.36 38.81
CA LYS A 5 56.75 25.81 37.56
C LYS A 5 56.40 24.84 36.43
N PHE A 6 55.53 25.25 35.51
CA PHE A 6 55.28 24.50 34.28
C PHE A 6 56.54 24.49 33.40
N LYS A 7 56.98 23.29 33.02
CA LYS A 7 58.18 23.06 32.20
C LYS A 7 57.93 23.63 30.80
N ASN A 8 58.80 24.50 30.30
CA ASN A 8 58.72 25.07 28.95
C ASN A 8 58.83 23.95 27.89
N VAL A 9 57.68 23.49 27.37
CA VAL A 9 57.62 22.54 26.26
C VAL A 9 58.09 23.26 25.00
N LYS A 10 59.10 22.73 24.30
CA LYS A 10 59.61 23.32 23.04
C LYS A 10 58.46 23.47 22.03
N LYS A 11 58.35 24.62 21.36
CA LYS A 11 57.29 24.97 20.37
C LYS A 11 56.99 23.86 19.35
N ARG A 12 58.00 23.08 18.93
CA ARG A 12 57.85 21.92 18.02
C ARG A 12 57.02 20.77 18.59
N HIS A 13 57.09 20.50 19.90
CA HIS A 13 56.27 19.46 20.55
C HIS A 13 54.82 19.92 20.72
N ILE A 14 54.60 21.21 20.98
CA ILE A 14 53.25 21.80 21.04
C ILE A 14 52.55 21.64 19.68
N ASN A 15 53.23 21.98 18.57
CA ASN A 15 52.65 21.84 17.23
C ASN A 15 52.28 20.39 16.87
N LYS A 16 53.06 19.39 17.32
CA LYS A 16 52.74 17.97 17.10
C LYS A 16 51.49 17.53 17.86
N ILE A 17 51.36 17.95 19.13
CA ILE A 17 50.19 17.65 19.96
C ILE A 17 48.93 18.27 19.35
N VAL A 18 49.02 19.54 18.94
CA VAL A 18 47.91 20.23 18.26
C VAL A 18 47.51 19.49 16.98
N LEU A 19 48.49 19.09 16.15
CA LEU A 19 48.21 18.34 14.92
C LEU A 19 47.52 17.00 15.20
N THR A 20 47.96 16.25 16.23
CA THR A 20 47.32 14.97 16.59
C THR A 20 45.89 15.16 17.07
N ILE A 21 45.61 16.21 17.84
CA ILE A 21 44.25 16.53 18.30
C ILE A 21 43.37 16.90 17.10
N VAL A 22 43.86 17.76 16.20
CA VAL A 22 43.14 18.15 14.98
C VAL A 22 42.83 16.93 14.11
N LEU A 23 43.81 16.05 13.90
CA LEU A 23 43.63 14.83 13.11
C LEU A 23 42.61 13.89 13.78
N SER A 24 42.65 13.74 15.10
CA SER A 24 41.70 12.92 15.85
C SER A 24 40.27 13.47 15.75
N LEU A 25 40.10 14.79 15.86
CA LEU A 25 38.80 15.44 15.77
C LEU A 25 38.23 15.35 14.34
N MET A 26 39.10 15.51 13.33
CA MET A 26 38.75 15.30 11.93
C MET A 26 38.29 13.86 11.70
N LEU A 27 38.99 12.87 12.25
CA LEU A 27 38.61 11.46 12.14
C LEU A 27 37.26 11.17 12.81
N VAL A 28 37.02 11.74 14.00
CA VAL A 28 35.73 11.63 14.71
C VAL A 28 34.62 12.24 13.87
N CYS A 29 34.82 13.43 13.30
CA CYS A 29 33.84 14.09 12.44
C CYS A 29 33.50 13.24 11.20
N LEU A 30 34.52 12.66 10.54
CA LEU A 30 34.33 11.75 9.41
C LEU A 30 33.55 10.48 9.81
N MET A 31 33.84 9.91 10.98
CA MET A 31 33.13 8.73 11.49
C MET A 31 31.67 9.02 11.84
N VAL A 32 31.40 10.14 12.52
CA VAL A 32 30.04 10.56 12.86
C VAL A 32 29.20 10.73 11.58
N ASN A 33 29.75 11.38 10.55
CA ASN A 33 29.04 11.56 9.29
C ASN A 33 28.74 10.21 8.58
N ARG A 34 29.72 9.29 8.57
CA ARG A 34 29.53 7.94 7.99
C ARG A 34 28.47 7.13 8.74
N ILE A 35 28.52 7.14 10.08
CA ILE A 35 27.57 6.44 10.93
C ILE A 35 26.17 7.04 10.78
N SER A 36 26.04 8.36 10.79
CA SER A 36 24.76 9.07 10.62
C SER A 36 24.05 8.66 9.34
N ASN A 37 24.77 8.65 8.21
CA ASN A 37 24.19 8.26 6.92
C ASN A 37 23.80 6.77 6.87
N TYR A 38 24.59 5.90 7.49
CA TYR A 38 24.28 4.47 7.59
C TYR A 38 23.01 4.21 8.44
N ILE A 39 22.90 4.89 9.59
CA ILE A 39 21.74 4.80 10.48
C ILE A 39 20.47 5.31 9.77
N SER A 40 20.55 6.46 9.10
CA SER A 40 19.42 7.06 8.36
C SER A 40 18.78 6.08 7.37
N PHE A 41 19.60 5.43 6.54
CA PHE A 41 19.12 4.49 5.52
C PHE A 41 18.43 3.27 6.14
N ASN A 42 18.98 2.70 7.21
CA ASN A 42 18.41 1.51 7.84
C ASN A 42 17.12 1.83 8.63
N MET A 43 17.02 3.02 9.22
CA MET A 43 15.80 3.47 9.93
C MET A 43 14.62 3.68 8.98
N LYS A 44 14.87 4.10 7.73
CA LYS A 44 13.83 4.30 6.70
C LYS A 44 12.90 3.10 6.57
N ASN A 45 13.45 1.90 6.36
CA ASN A 45 12.67 0.69 6.13
C ASN A 45 11.82 0.31 7.35
N TYR A 46 12.30 0.59 8.56
CA TYR A 46 11.52 0.38 9.78
C TYR A 46 10.33 1.31 9.87
N ILE A 47 10.56 2.61 9.63
CA ILE A 47 9.53 3.63 9.70
C ILE A 47 8.45 3.33 8.65
N VAL A 48 8.86 3.10 7.40
CA VAL A 48 7.94 2.74 6.31
C VAL A 48 7.17 1.47 6.63
N GLY A 49 7.85 0.41 7.10
CA GLY A 49 7.19 -0.84 7.45
C GLY A 49 6.20 -0.71 8.60
N ARG A 50 6.52 0.12 9.60
CA ARG A 50 5.65 0.41 10.74
C ARG A 50 4.43 1.22 10.32
N VAL A 51 4.63 2.31 9.58
CA VAL A 51 3.53 3.15 9.07
C VAL A 51 2.61 2.34 8.15
N LYS A 52 3.18 1.57 7.22
CA LYS A 52 2.39 0.68 6.35
C LYS A 52 1.52 -0.31 7.12
N LYS A 53 2.04 -0.86 8.22
CA LYS A 53 1.27 -1.77 9.08
C LYS A 53 0.09 -1.05 9.72
N GLU A 54 0.31 0.11 10.34
CA GLU A 54 -0.76 0.89 10.97
C GLU A 54 -1.80 1.34 9.95
N ASN A 55 -1.36 1.88 8.81
CA ASN A 55 -2.22 2.24 7.67
C ASN A 55 -3.10 1.07 7.21
N THR A 56 -2.51 -0.13 7.10
CA THR A 56 -3.27 -1.33 6.72
C THR A 56 -4.34 -1.69 7.75
N LEU A 57 -4.06 -1.49 9.05
CA LEU A 57 -5.02 -1.73 10.12
C LEU A 57 -6.18 -0.72 10.06
N ILE A 58 -5.88 0.57 9.90
CA ILE A 58 -6.89 1.62 9.76
C ILE A 58 -7.78 1.36 8.54
N LEU A 59 -7.19 1.02 7.39
CA LEU A 59 -7.94 0.70 6.18
C LEU A 59 -8.87 -0.50 6.38
N LYS A 60 -8.38 -1.54 7.06
CA LYS A 60 -9.18 -2.73 7.37
C LYS A 60 -10.33 -2.40 8.31
N GLU A 61 -10.08 -1.69 9.39
CA GLU A 61 -11.10 -1.27 10.36
C GLU A 61 -12.16 -0.40 9.69
N ALA A 62 -11.74 0.58 8.89
CA ALA A 62 -12.64 1.44 8.15
C ALA A 62 -13.54 0.66 7.20
N PHE A 63 -13.01 -0.37 6.54
CA PHE A 63 -13.83 -1.28 5.74
C PHE A 63 -14.81 -2.05 6.62
N GLU A 64 -14.35 -2.69 7.70
CA GLU A 64 -15.20 -3.49 8.59
C GLU A 64 -16.39 -2.68 9.13
N VAL A 65 -16.12 -1.53 9.75
CA VAL A 65 -17.14 -0.63 10.33
C VAL A 65 -18.19 -0.15 9.31
N ASN A 66 -17.77 0.08 8.06
CA ASN A 66 -18.68 0.56 7.01
C ASN A 66 -19.28 -0.56 6.15
N SER A 67 -18.78 -1.79 6.28
CA SER A 67 -19.26 -2.98 5.54
C SER A 67 -20.42 -3.69 6.21
N GLU A 68 -20.66 -3.47 7.51
CA GLU A 68 -21.82 -3.99 8.25
C GLU A 68 -23.16 -3.37 7.81
N MET A 69 -23.14 -2.40 6.89
CA MET A 69 -24.34 -1.90 6.23
C MET A 69 -24.82 -2.88 5.15
N ASP A 70 -25.61 -3.90 5.50
CA ASP A 70 -26.61 -4.63 4.67
C ASP A 70 -26.37 -4.73 3.15
N LEU A 71 -25.13 -4.86 2.68
CA LEU A 71 -24.82 -5.05 1.27
C LEU A 71 -24.90 -6.55 1.02
N GLU A 72 -26.12 -7.06 0.84
CA GLU A 72 -26.27 -8.37 0.24
C GLU A 72 -25.52 -8.31 -1.11
N PRO A 73 -24.47 -9.14 -1.31
CA PRO A 73 -23.61 -9.08 -2.51
C PRO A 73 -24.40 -9.19 -3.81
N GLU A 74 -25.62 -9.72 -3.74
CA GLU A 74 -26.56 -9.91 -4.83
C GLU A 74 -27.20 -8.60 -5.32
N GLU A 75 -27.14 -7.51 -4.55
CA GLU A 75 -27.80 -6.25 -4.87
C GLU A 75 -26.98 -5.31 -5.76
N LEU A 76 -25.64 -5.40 -5.79
CA LEU A 76 -24.81 -4.46 -6.53
C LEU A 76 -24.81 -4.68 -8.06
N ILE A 77 -25.14 -5.90 -8.51
CA ILE A 77 -25.19 -6.29 -9.92
C ILE A 77 -26.61 -6.75 -10.27
N LYS A 78 -27.33 -5.90 -11.01
CA LYS A 78 -28.68 -6.19 -11.50
C LYS A 78 -28.61 -6.68 -12.94
N VAL A 79 -29.25 -7.82 -13.19
CA VAL A 79 -29.32 -8.42 -14.54
C VAL A 79 -30.74 -8.23 -15.05
N ILE A 80 -30.89 -7.51 -16.16
CA ILE A 80 -32.17 -7.28 -16.83
C ILE A 80 -32.33 -8.33 -17.93
N LYS A 81 -33.45 -9.04 -17.88
CA LYS A 81 -33.81 -10.06 -18.86
C LYS A 81 -35.05 -9.67 -19.64
N ASN A 82 -35.19 -10.17 -20.86
CA ASN A 82 -36.40 -10.01 -21.65
C ASN A 82 -37.47 -11.07 -21.27
N LYS A 83 -38.63 -11.04 -21.95
CA LYS A 83 -39.73 -12.00 -21.73
C LYS A 83 -39.37 -13.47 -22.02
N LYS A 84 -38.26 -13.72 -22.71
CA LYS A 84 -37.73 -15.05 -23.04
C LYS A 84 -36.61 -15.49 -22.09
N ASP A 85 -36.38 -14.76 -21.00
CA ASP A 85 -35.30 -15.00 -20.03
C ASP A 85 -33.87 -14.79 -20.61
N GLU A 86 -33.75 -14.12 -21.77
CA GLU A 86 -32.45 -13.75 -22.34
C GLU A 86 -31.96 -12.45 -21.70
N ILE A 87 -30.65 -12.38 -21.41
CA ILE A 87 -30.03 -11.19 -20.83
C ILE A 87 -29.98 -10.08 -21.87
N VAL A 88 -30.50 -8.91 -21.50
CA VAL A 88 -30.45 -7.69 -22.33
C VAL A 88 -29.40 -6.74 -21.80
N GLU A 89 -29.30 -6.60 -20.48
CA GLU A 89 -28.45 -5.60 -19.84
C GLU A 89 -27.98 -6.03 -18.45
N VAL A 90 -26.80 -5.54 -18.07
CA VAL A 90 -26.22 -5.70 -16.73
C VAL A 90 -25.99 -4.32 -16.16
N GLU A 91 -26.77 -3.95 -15.15
CA GLU A 91 -26.68 -2.66 -14.46
C GLU A 91 -25.87 -2.81 -13.17
N PHE A 92 -24.95 -1.87 -12.95
CA PHE A 92 -24.23 -1.74 -11.68
C PHE A 92 -24.88 -0.66 -10.84
N ARG A 93 -25.10 -0.95 -9.55
CA ARG A 93 -25.57 0.01 -8.55
C ARG A 93 -24.44 0.96 -8.13
N LEU A 94 -24.01 1.81 -9.06
CA LEU A 94 -22.87 2.72 -8.86
C LEU A 94 -23.12 3.71 -7.71
N SER A 95 -24.37 4.09 -7.46
CA SER A 95 -24.70 5.06 -6.41
C SER A 95 -24.41 4.51 -5.02
N GLU A 96 -24.69 3.23 -4.80
CA GLU A 96 -24.48 2.49 -3.56
C GLU A 96 -22.98 2.25 -3.35
N CYS A 97 -22.27 1.82 -4.40
CA CYS A 97 -20.81 1.69 -4.35
C CYS A 97 -20.10 3.02 -4.03
N GLN A 98 -20.55 4.13 -4.63
CA GLN A 98 -19.98 5.45 -4.37
C GLN A 98 -20.30 5.96 -2.97
N LYS A 99 -21.50 5.68 -2.44
CA LYS A 99 -21.85 5.99 -1.05
C LYS A 99 -20.96 5.23 -0.07
N LEU A 100 -20.78 3.92 -0.27
CA LEU A 100 -19.87 3.11 0.54
C LEU A 100 -18.44 3.67 0.50
N LEU A 101 -17.92 3.92 -0.70
CA LEU A 101 -16.59 4.49 -0.88
C LEU A 101 -16.46 5.88 -0.20
N SER A 102 -17.50 6.73 -0.31
CA SER A 102 -17.50 8.03 0.34
C SER A 102 -17.52 7.92 1.87
N ASN A 103 -18.28 6.98 2.42
CA ASN A 103 -18.36 6.77 3.87
C ASN A 103 -17.02 6.28 4.41
N ILE A 104 -16.40 5.31 3.74
CA ILE A 104 -15.10 4.78 4.15
C ILE A 104 -14.02 5.87 4.08
N THR A 105 -13.92 6.59 2.96
CA THR A 105 -12.90 7.65 2.82
C THR A 105 -13.12 8.80 3.81
N LYS A 106 -14.37 9.17 4.11
CA LYS A 106 -14.69 10.14 5.17
C LYS A 106 -14.30 9.64 6.56
N TYR A 107 -14.63 8.39 6.90
CA TYR A 107 -14.25 7.78 8.18
C TYR A 107 -12.74 7.80 8.38
N ILE A 108 -11.98 7.37 7.37
CA ILE A 108 -10.52 7.36 7.43
C ILE A 108 -9.99 8.79 7.63
N ASN A 109 -10.40 9.73 6.78
CA ASN A 109 -9.87 11.10 6.87
C ASN A 109 -10.24 11.80 8.18
N ALA A 110 -11.43 11.55 8.74
CA ALA A 110 -11.83 12.09 10.04
C ALA A 110 -10.95 11.55 11.19
N ASN A 111 -10.69 10.24 11.21
CA ASN A 111 -9.84 9.64 12.24
C ASN A 111 -8.37 10.10 12.13
N LEU A 112 -7.88 10.35 10.91
CA LEU A 112 -6.52 10.83 10.69
C LEU A 112 -6.34 12.29 11.13
N GLU A 113 -7.34 13.15 10.97
CA GLU A 113 -7.26 14.55 11.43
C GLU A 113 -7.10 14.66 12.95
N GLU A 114 -7.72 13.75 13.71
CA GLU A 114 -7.62 13.72 15.18
C GLU A 114 -6.23 13.29 15.67
N GLU A 115 -5.57 12.33 14.99
CA GLU A 115 -4.26 11.83 15.41
C GLU A 115 -3.06 12.71 15.01
N ASN A 116 -3.22 13.54 13.97
CA ASN A 116 -2.11 14.29 13.36
C ASN A 116 -1.62 15.53 14.13
N PHE A 117 -2.24 15.92 15.26
CA PHE A 117 -1.99 17.23 15.89
C PHE A 117 -0.65 17.38 16.64
N LEU A 118 0.09 16.29 16.92
CA LEU A 118 1.29 16.34 17.79
C LEU A 118 2.56 15.62 17.26
N GLY A 119 2.46 14.93 16.12
CA GLY A 119 3.55 14.12 15.57
C GLY A 119 3.78 12.81 16.33
N TYR A 120 4.00 11.72 15.60
CA TYR A 120 4.22 10.40 16.20
C TYR A 120 5.64 10.30 16.74
N ARG A 121 5.77 9.84 17.99
CA ARG A 121 7.05 9.45 18.57
C ARG A 121 7.26 7.96 18.37
N ILE A 122 8.26 7.60 17.58
CA ILE A 122 8.69 6.22 17.39
C ILE A 122 10.00 6.01 18.14
N ASP A 123 10.00 5.08 19.09
CA ASP A 123 11.22 4.68 19.80
C ASP A 123 11.88 3.49 19.09
N ILE A 124 13.04 3.74 18.47
CA ILE A 124 13.79 2.73 17.71
C ILE A 124 15.03 2.28 18.50
N PRO A 125 15.22 0.99 18.80
CA PRO A 125 16.45 0.50 19.42
C PRO A 125 17.67 0.85 18.54
N LEU A 126 18.75 1.37 19.13
CA LEU A 126 19.98 1.70 18.38
C LEU A 126 20.52 0.50 17.60
N GLY A 127 20.41 -0.71 18.15
CA GLY A 127 20.82 -1.95 17.49
C GLY A 127 20.04 -2.27 16.21
N PHE A 128 18.86 -1.68 16.01
CA PHE A 128 18.11 -1.80 14.76
C PHE A 128 18.91 -1.30 13.55
N ALA A 129 19.62 -0.18 13.72
CA ALA A 129 20.43 0.40 12.66
C ALA A 129 21.64 -0.44 12.26
N SER A 130 21.99 -1.48 13.04
CA SER A 130 23.08 -2.41 12.69
C SER A 130 22.71 -3.41 11.59
N ASN A 131 21.41 -3.55 11.26
CA ASN A 131 20.88 -4.56 10.35
C ASN A 131 21.33 -6.00 10.68
N ASN A 132 21.69 -6.26 11.93
CA ASN A 132 22.07 -7.58 12.42
C ASN A 132 20.92 -8.17 13.25
N PRO A 133 20.32 -9.31 12.83
CA PRO A 133 19.20 -9.92 13.55
C PRO A 133 19.46 -10.16 15.03
N LEU A 134 20.71 -10.45 15.42
CA LEU A 134 21.09 -10.68 16.81
C LEU A 134 21.13 -9.40 17.66
N LEU A 135 21.31 -8.24 17.02
CA LEU A 135 21.46 -6.95 17.68
C LEU A 135 20.25 -6.04 17.50
N MET A 136 19.30 -6.38 16.61
CA MET A 136 18.19 -5.50 16.21
C MET A 136 17.34 -4.96 17.37
N ASN A 137 17.23 -5.71 18.48
CA ASN A 137 16.44 -5.33 19.64
C ASN A 137 17.28 -4.82 20.83
N LEU A 138 18.60 -4.71 20.66
CA LEU A 138 19.54 -4.32 21.73
C LEU A 138 19.88 -2.83 21.68
N GLY A 139 20.29 -2.31 22.84
CA GLY A 139 20.75 -0.93 23.01
C GLY A 139 19.65 0.04 23.45
N PRO A 140 20.03 1.31 23.71
CA PRO A 140 19.09 2.35 24.10
C PRO A 140 18.11 2.66 22.97
N LYS A 141 16.88 3.03 23.33
CA LYS A 141 15.86 3.47 22.38
C LYS A 141 16.08 4.93 22.01
N ILE A 142 16.17 5.20 20.71
CA ILE A 142 16.29 6.55 20.15
C ILE A 142 14.87 7.03 19.83
N PRO A 143 14.40 8.12 20.46
CA PRO A 143 13.11 8.71 20.12
C PRO A 143 13.23 9.48 18.81
N LEU A 144 12.47 9.05 17.80
CA LEU A 144 12.29 9.80 16.57
C LEU A 144 10.92 10.47 16.57
N LYS A 145 10.90 11.78 16.36
CA LYS A 145 9.67 12.49 15.99
C LYS A 145 9.49 12.33 14.49
N ILE A 146 8.32 11.85 14.08
CA ILE A 146 7.89 11.86 12.69
C ILE A 146 6.60 12.64 12.55
N GLU A 147 6.43 13.29 11.42
CA GLU A 147 5.20 13.96 11.03
C GLU A 147 4.63 13.18 9.85
N ILE A 148 3.35 12.85 9.93
CA ILE A 148 2.63 12.08 8.93
C ILE A 148 1.55 12.98 8.35
N SER A 149 1.41 12.95 7.03
CA SER A 149 0.30 13.58 6.33
C SER A 149 -0.34 12.54 5.42
N ASP A 150 -1.57 12.18 5.74
CA ASP A 150 -2.30 11.12 5.08
C ASP A 150 -3.50 11.67 4.31
N ILE A 151 -3.79 11.05 3.16
CA ILE A 151 -5.04 11.27 2.44
C ILE A 151 -5.58 9.95 1.89
N ALA A 152 -6.81 9.63 2.26
CA ALA A 152 -7.53 8.48 1.73
C ALA A 152 -8.21 8.84 0.40
N LEU A 153 -7.91 8.05 -0.62
CA LEU A 153 -8.55 8.06 -1.93
C LEU A 153 -9.10 6.67 -2.20
N GLY A 154 -10.02 6.53 -3.15
CA GLY A 154 -10.43 5.20 -3.58
C GLY A 154 -11.17 5.20 -4.90
N ASN A 155 -11.42 3.99 -5.36
CA ASN A 155 -12.01 3.69 -6.64
C ASN A 155 -12.87 2.43 -6.54
N ILE A 156 -13.85 2.32 -7.45
CA ILE A 156 -14.63 1.10 -7.65
C ILE A 156 -14.25 0.55 -9.02
N SER A 157 -13.80 -0.70 -9.08
CA SER A 157 -13.42 -1.35 -10.34
C SER A 157 -14.29 -2.58 -10.61
N THR A 158 -14.54 -2.86 -11.88
CA THR A 158 -15.33 -4.01 -12.32
C THR A 158 -14.50 -4.92 -13.20
N LYS A 159 -14.58 -6.23 -12.98
CA LYS A 159 -13.89 -7.23 -13.80
C LYS A 159 -14.89 -8.25 -14.34
N VAL A 160 -14.78 -8.56 -15.61
CA VAL A 160 -15.58 -9.60 -16.28
C VAL A 160 -14.64 -10.70 -16.75
N GLU A 161 -14.91 -11.93 -16.35
CA GLU A 161 -14.15 -13.13 -16.70
C GLU A 161 -15.07 -14.16 -17.35
N SER A 162 -14.60 -14.94 -18.32
CA SER A 162 -15.38 -16.08 -18.84
C SER A 162 -15.47 -17.18 -17.77
N PHE A 163 -16.63 -17.83 -17.64
CA PHE A 163 -16.88 -18.84 -16.58
C PHE A 163 -17.62 -20.07 -17.10
N GLY A 164 -16.95 -20.95 -17.84
CA GLY A 164 -17.60 -22.12 -18.46
C GLY A 164 -18.24 -21.77 -19.81
N ILE A 165 -19.28 -22.51 -20.22
CA ILE A 165 -19.92 -22.34 -21.54
C ILE A 165 -20.97 -21.22 -21.45
N ASN A 166 -20.81 -20.17 -22.27
CA ASN A 166 -21.73 -19.03 -22.40
C ASN A 166 -22.09 -18.33 -21.08
N ASN A 167 -21.13 -18.28 -20.17
CA ASN A 167 -21.27 -17.68 -18.86
C ASN A 167 -20.15 -16.63 -18.67
N ALA A 168 -20.49 -15.55 -17.99
CA ALA A 168 -19.52 -14.54 -17.54
C ALA A 168 -19.60 -14.38 -16.03
N LEU A 169 -18.46 -14.37 -15.35
CA LEU A 169 -18.33 -13.99 -13.95
C LEU A 169 -17.99 -12.50 -13.88
N VAL A 170 -18.94 -11.73 -13.36
CA VAL A 170 -18.77 -10.29 -13.13
C VAL A 170 -18.41 -10.07 -11.66
N LYS A 171 -17.39 -9.26 -11.39
CA LYS A 171 -16.90 -8.92 -10.06
C LYS A 171 -16.82 -7.40 -9.91
N VAL A 172 -17.23 -6.89 -8.75
CA VAL A 172 -17.10 -5.48 -8.34
C VAL A 172 -16.14 -5.43 -7.18
N PHE A 173 -15.12 -4.59 -7.29
CA PHE A 173 -14.08 -4.41 -6.29
C PHE A 173 -14.06 -2.99 -5.76
N LEU A 174 -13.69 -2.88 -4.49
CA LEU A 174 -13.34 -1.65 -3.81
C LEU A 174 -11.83 -1.56 -3.69
N GLU A 175 -11.28 -0.45 -4.13
CA GLU A 175 -9.86 -0.13 -4.04
C GLU A 175 -9.71 1.15 -3.22
N ILE A 176 -8.99 1.09 -2.11
CA ILE A 176 -8.69 2.26 -1.28
C ILE A 176 -7.18 2.44 -1.23
N TYR A 177 -6.75 3.67 -1.42
CA TYR A 177 -5.37 4.10 -1.43
C TYR A 177 -5.18 5.13 -0.31
N LEU A 178 -4.35 4.81 0.67
CA LEU A 178 -3.91 5.77 1.67
C LEU A 178 -2.52 6.27 1.25
N LYS A 179 -2.46 7.51 0.78
CA LYS A 179 -1.20 8.16 0.42
C LYS A 179 -0.64 8.85 1.65
N THR A 180 0.58 8.49 2.01
CA THR A 180 1.22 8.90 3.25
C THR A 180 2.53 9.60 2.96
N SER A 181 2.64 10.85 3.38
CA SER A 181 3.90 11.59 3.41
C SER A 181 4.47 11.56 4.82
N ILE A 182 5.66 10.98 4.97
CA ILE A 182 6.36 10.83 6.25
C ILE A 182 7.56 11.77 6.24
N LEU A 183 7.50 12.81 7.08
CA LEU A 183 8.63 13.67 7.38
C LEU A 183 9.32 13.12 8.64
N TYR A 184 10.59 12.73 8.51
CA TYR A 184 11.43 12.36 9.64
C TYR A 184 12.78 13.08 9.54
N PRO A 185 13.63 13.09 10.59
CA PRO A 185 14.77 14.02 10.70
C PRO A 185 15.82 13.97 9.58
N PHE A 186 15.78 12.97 8.71
CA PHE A 186 16.79 12.74 7.69
C PHE A 186 16.29 12.99 6.25
N GLU A 187 15.03 12.70 5.94
CA GLU A 187 14.42 12.90 4.62
C GLU A 187 12.88 12.87 4.68
N ASN A 188 12.24 13.15 3.55
CA ASN A 188 10.81 12.93 3.33
C ASN A 188 10.58 11.65 2.55
N ILE A 189 9.61 10.84 2.96
CA ILE A 189 9.24 9.59 2.29
C ILE A 189 7.78 9.67 1.88
N GLU A 190 7.49 9.24 0.66
CA GLU A 190 6.13 8.97 0.21
C GLU A 190 5.88 7.46 0.21
N GLU A 191 4.79 7.05 0.83
CA GLU A 191 4.32 5.67 0.91
C GLU A 191 2.86 5.61 0.44
N THR A 192 2.44 4.49 -0.14
CA THR A 192 1.04 4.26 -0.47
C THR A 192 0.63 2.89 0.00
N SER A 193 -0.25 2.87 0.99
CA SER A 193 -0.88 1.66 1.51
C SER A 193 -2.17 1.42 0.75
N THR A 194 -2.37 0.19 0.27
CA THR A 194 -3.53 -0.18 -0.54
C THR A 194 -4.37 -1.23 0.14
N PHE A 195 -5.68 -1.06 0.05
CA PHE A 195 -6.67 -2.04 0.47
C PHE A 195 -7.55 -2.41 -0.72
N TYR A 196 -7.73 -3.71 -0.93
CA TYR A 196 -8.47 -4.27 -2.06
C TYR A 196 -9.46 -5.31 -1.54
N SER A 197 -10.75 -5.10 -1.82
CA SER A 197 -11.80 -6.00 -1.37
C SER A 197 -12.83 -6.27 -2.47
N LEU A 198 -13.29 -7.53 -2.56
CA LEU A 198 -14.41 -7.91 -3.43
C LEU A 198 -15.71 -7.52 -2.75
N LEU A 199 -16.48 -6.64 -3.37
CA LEU A 199 -17.78 -6.22 -2.85
C LEU A 199 -18.90 -7.16 -3.30
N SER A 200 -18.88 -7.57 -4.56
CA SER A 200 -19.94 -8.38 -5.15
C SER A 200 -19.43 -9.17 -6.34
N SER A 201 -19.96 -10.38 -6.52
CA SER A 201 -19.72 -11.19 -7.71
C SER A 201 -20.98 -11.91 -8.16
N LYS A 202 -21.21 -11.96 -9.47
CA LYS A 202 -22.38 -12.62 -10.05
C LYS A 202 -22.00 -13.38 -11.31
N ILE A 203 -22.47 -14.62 -11.40
CA ILE A 203 -22.42 -15.39 -12.65
C ILE A 203 -23.62 -14.99 -13.49
N ILE A 204 -23.34 -14.64 -14.74
CA ILE A 204 -24.31 -14.21 -15.73
C ILE A 204 -24.32 -15.27 -16.83
N THR A 205 -25.44 -16.00 -16.94
CA THR A 205 -25.61 -17.12 -17.87
C THR A 205 -26.37 -16.69 -19.11
N GLY A 206 -25.69 -16.71 -20.26
CA GLY A 206 -26.29 -16.51 -21.57
C GLY A 206 -26.90 -17.79 -22.14
N THR A 207 -27.82 -17.63 -23.08
CA THR A 207 -28.38 -18.76 -23.85
C THR A 207 -27.33 -19.33 -24.80
N VAL A 208 -27.26 -20.65 -24.90
CA VAL A 208 -26.44 -21.32 -25.92
C VAL A 208 -27.15 -21.22 -27.27
N PRO A 209 -26.54 -20.67 -28.33
CA PRO A 209 -27.17 -20.60 -29.64
C PRO A 209 -27.45 -21.99 -30.23
N ASP A 210 -28.63 -22.19 -30.83
CA ASP A 210 -29.06 -23.48 -31.42
C ASP A 210 -28.20 -23.97 -32.59
N PHE A 211 -27.32 -23.13 -33.13
CA PHE A 211 -26.42 -23.45 -34.25
C PHE A 211 -25.45 -24.60 -33.98
N TYR A 212 -25.22 -24.96 -32.71
CA TYR A 212 -24.38 -26.11 -32.37
C TYR A 212 -25.05 -27.47 -32.60
N ASN A 213 -26.38 -27.51 -32.78
CA ASN A 213 -27.14 -28.76 -32.76
C ASN A 213 -27.62 -29.25 -34.15
N GLY A 214 -27.20 -28.64 -35.26
CA GLY A 214 -27.88 -28.93 -36.54
C GLY A 214 -27.24 -28.59 -37.88
N SER A 215 -25.91 -28.45 -38.04
CA SER A 215 -25.36 -28.32 -39.42
C SER A 215 -23.91 -28.77 -39.59
N LEU A 216 -23.70 -30.08 -39.70
CA LEU A 216 -22.57 -30.66 -40.43
C LEU A 216 -22.99 -31.66 -41.52
N THR A 217 -24.25 -31.66 -41.97
CA THR A 217 -24.63 -32.41 -43.18
C THR A 217 -24.38 -31.55 -44.41
N LYS A 218 -23.10 -31.51 -44.85
CA LYS A 218 -22.73 -31.00 -46.17
C LYS A 218 -22.74 -32.15 -47.18
N SER A 219 -23.53 -31.93 -48.24
CA SER A 219 -23.49 -32.47 -49.60
C SER A 219 -23.76 -33.97 -49.82
N GLU A 220 -24.94 -34.29 -50.35
CA GLU A 220 -25.08 -35.35 -51.35
C GLU A 220 -26.02 -34.94 -52.51
N ASN A 221 -25.46 -35.08 -53.71
CA ASN A 221 -26.08 -35.34 -55.02
C ASN A 221 -26.85 -34.23 -55.76
N ILE A 222 -26.11 -33.42 -56.52
CA ILE A 222 -26.56 -32.96 -57.84
C ILE A 222 -25.90 -33.86 -58.89
N SER A 223 -26.60 -34.92 -59.30
CA SER A 223 -26.34 -35.60 -60.57
C SER A 223 -27.67 -35.73 -61.31
N SER A 224 -28.07 -34.67 -62.01
CA SER A 224 -29.07 -34.82 -63.07
C SER A 224 -28.33 -35.23 -64.34
N SER A 225 -28.34 -36.53 -64.60
CA SER A 225 -28.10 -37.14 -65.91
C SER A 225 -28.99 -36.47 -66.96
N ILE A 226 -28.36 -35.84 -67.95
CA ILE A 226 -28.99 -35.50 -69.22
C ILE A 226 -28.87 -36.75 -70.09
N SER A 227 -30.01 -37.36 -70.42
CA SER A 227 -30.12 -38.33 -71.52
C SER A 227 -31.52 -38.26 -72.13
N GLU A 228 -31.50 -37.95 -73.43
CA GLU A 228 -32.53 -38.05 -74.48
C GLU A 228 -33.70 -37.06 -74.48
#